data_AF-A0A431U1T3-F1
#
_entry.id   AF-A0A431U1T3-F1
#
_cell.length_a   1.000
_cell.length_b   1.000
_cell.length_c   1.000
_cell.angle_alpha   90.00
_cell.angle_beta   90.00
_cell.angle_gamma   90.00
#
_symmetry.space_group_name_H-M   'P 1'
#
loop_
_entity.id
_entity.type
_entity.pdbx_description
1 polymer ?
#
loop_
_entity_poly.entity_id
_entity_poly.type
_entity_poly.pdbx_seq_one_letter_code
_entity_poly.pdbx_strand_id
1 'polypeptide(L)'
;MLRLLLSCCLLGLGFAWLGGPAARAQAVPNPGENIAYLVTFGAQADKSWGDDDFTQTMFFLVPKARRQPLYIRVFDPDCGGKHDEAKFGWNTQTEFSLYGGAGAHSNADARAAEPRAGLRAGTLLKTVTFAQDARYDNQWYTFGPLNPLEGELVPDFDGYVFKMVVQGKKGDDGNLYRFFLSSSPTQNVPVEGGNAFTYEYAFRLTPERGAVTHLYPFINEHVISIKQSNFDADDDISMKIFSVAKNGHDAVASGDNKWASSTHTISEKEHGLSVDLRISSRSRASNDLVFYVTDQYDTALPFFAIPLGGPPKYRYDVDVKIRRR
;
A
#
# COMPACT_ATOMS: atom_id res chain seq x y z
N MET A 1 -42.62 -58.20 32.96
CA MET A 1 -41.21 -58.65 33.00
C MET A 1 -40.62 -58.49 31.60
N LEU A 2 -40.21 -57.28 31.21
CA LEU A 2 -39.26 -57.08 30.11
C LEU A 2 -38.69 -55.65 30.14
N ARG A 3 -37.37 -55.61 29.94
CA ARG A 3 -36.40 -54.51 29.92
C ARG A 3 -36.67 -53.54 28.76
N LEU A 4 -36.58 -52.23 28.99
CA LEU A 4 -35.42 -51.34 28.72
C LEU A 4 -35.33 -50.88 27.25
N LEU A 5 -35.40 -49.56 27.01
CA LEU A 5 -34.39 -48.76 26.27
C LEU A 5 -34.90 -47.33 26.08
N LEU A 6 -34.32 -46.41 26.86
CA LEU A 6 -34.33 -44.97 26.62
C LEU A 6 -33.50 -44.71 25.35
N SER A 7 -34.10 -44.14 24.30
CA SER A 7 -33.37 -43.65 23.14
C SER A 7 -33.08 -42.16 23.32
N CYS A 8 -31.82 -41.83 23.62
CA CYS A 8 -31.27 -40.47 23.58
C CYS A 8 -31.24 -39.98 22.13
N CYS A 9 -32.10 -39.03 21.77
CA CYS A 9 -31.91 -38.23 20.56
C CYS A 9 -30.92 -37.09 20.85
N LEU A 10 -29.64 -37.33 20.55
CA LEU A 10 -28.61 -36.30 20.39
C LEU A 10 -28.83 -35.61 19.04
N LEU A 11 -29.49 -34.45 19.05
CA LEU A 11 -29.49 -33.50 17.94
C LEU A 11 -28.10 -32.87 17.84
N GLY A 12 -27.24 -33.45 17.01
CA GLY A 12 -25.98 -32.86 16.60
C GLY A 12 -26.23 -31.63 15.73
N LEU A 13 -26.16 -30.45 16.32
CA LEU A 13 -25.99 -29.18 15.61
C LEU A 13 -24.57 -29.17 15.01
N GLY A 14 -24.46 -29.62 13.77
CA GLY A 14 -23.27 -29.41 12.95
C GLY A 14 -23.10 -27.91 12.72
N PHE A 15 -22.17 -27.29 13.46
CA PHE A 15 -21.68 -25.96 13.18
C PHE A 15 -20.85 -26.04 11.88
N ALA A 16 -21.52 -25.85 10.76
CA ALA A 16 -20.84 -25.62 9.49
C ALA A 16 -20.09 -24.27 9.61
N TRP A 17 -18.78 -24.35 9.85
CA TRP A 17 -17.87 -23.23 9.65
C TRP A 17 -17.90 -22.89 8.16
N LEU A 18 -18.79 -21.99 7.78
CA LEU A 18 -18.72 -21.27 6.52
C LEU A 18 -17.47 -20.38 6.61
N GLY A 19 -16.33 -20.93 6.17
CA GLY A 19 -15.13 -20.16 5.90
C GLY A 19 -15.47 -19.12 4.84
N GLY A 20 -15.73 -17.88 5.29
CA GLY A 20 -15.77 -16.73 4.40
C GLY A 20 -14.42 -16.62 3.67
N PRO A 21 -14.40 -16.07 2.44
CA PRO A 21 -13.14 -15.82 1.75
C PRO A 21 -12.28 -14.97 2.68
N ALA A 22 -11.13 -15.51 3.08
CA ALA A 22 -10.14 -14.76 3.83
C ALA A 22 -9.79 -13.54 2.97
N ALA A 23 -10.21 -12.36 3.42
CA ALA A 23 -9.82 -11.11 2.78
C ALA A 23 -8.29 -11.16 2.61
N ARG A 24 -7.81 -10.94 1.37
CA ARG A 24 -6.38 -10.88 1.04
C ARG A 24 -5.75 -9.62 1.62
N ALA A 25 -5.85 -9.46 2.94
CA ALA A 25 -5.68 -8.20 3.62
C ALA A 25 -4.23 -7.68 3.55
N GLN A 26 -3.26 -8.49 3.15
CA GLN A 26 -1.84 -8.11 3.12
C GLN A 26 -1.17 -8.22 1.76
N ALA A 27 -1.97 -8.25 0.68
CA ALA A 27 -1.46 -7.90 -0.62
C ALA A 27 -1.15 -6.41 -0.65
N VAL A 28 -0.07 -6.03 -1.33
CA VAL A 28 0.28 -4.65 -1.63
C VAL A 28 0.45 -4.52 -3.14
N PRO A 29 -0.38 -3.73 -3.82
CA PRO A 29 -1.54 -3.04 -3.28
C PRO A 29 -2.61 -4.00 -2.75
N ASN A 30 -3.42 -3.54 -1.79
CA ASN A 30 -4.58 -4.25 -1.32
C ASN A 30 -5.65 -4.24 -2.43
N PRO A 31 -6.39 -5.34 -2.67
CA PRO A 31 -7.46 -5.35 -3.67
C PRO A 31 -8.51 -4.25 -3.49
N GLY A 32 -8.73 -3.77 -2.26
CA GLY A 32 -9.62 -2.64 -1.97
C GLY A 32 -9.09 -1.28 -2.44
N GLU A 33 -7.78 -1.14 -2.67
CA GLU A 33 -7.18 0.08 -3.23
C GLU A 33 -7.43 0.18 -4.75
N ASN A 34 -7.74 -0.93 -5.42
CA ASN A 34 -7.96 -1.00 -6.88
C ASN A 34 -6.80 -0.43 -7.73
N ILE A 35 -5.59 -0.53 -7.22
CA ILE A 35 -4.35 -0.24 -7.95
C ILE A 35 -3.97 -1.46 -8.77
N ALA A 36 -3.55 -1.25 -10.03
CA ALA A 36 -3.14 -2.35 -10.89
C ALA A 36 -1.81 -2.95 -10.39
N TYR A 37 -0.75 -2.15 -10.34
CA TYR A 37 0.58 -2.57 -9.92
C TYR A 37 1.31 -1.42 -9.22
N LEU A 38 2.27 -1.76 -8.36
CA LEU A 38 3.34 -0.80 -8.05
C LEU A 38 4.27 -0.76 -9.27
N VAL A 39 4.89 0.39 -9.52
CA VAL A 39 5.81 0.55 -10.64
C VAL A 39 7.12 1.16 -10.19
N THR A 40 8.22 0.70 -10.79
CA THR A 40 9.52 1.35 -10.66
C THR A 40 10.24 1.25 -12.00
N PHE A 41 10.57 2.40 -12.57
CA PHE A 41 11.27 2.50 -13.84
C PHE A 41 12.78 2.41 -13.66
N GLY A 42 13.47 2.03 -14.74
CA GLY A 42 14.93 2.06 -14.78
C GLY A 42 15.49 3.49 -14.69
N ALA A 43 16.74 3.62 -14.22
CA ALA A 43 17.38 4.91 -13.95
C ALA A 43 17.60 5.82 -15.19
N GLN A 44 17.39 5.31 -16.40
CA GLN A 44 17.46 6.08 -17.65
C GLN A 44 16.08 6.33 -18.28
N ALA A 45 14.99 5.94 -17.61
CA ALA A 45 13.64 6.22 -18.09
C ALA A 45 13.37 7.73 -18.16
N ASP A 46 12.44 8.08 -19.04
CA ASP A 46 11.91 9.44 -19.08
C ASP A 46 10.87 9.58 -17.97
N LYS A 47 11.00 10.62 -17.14
CA LYS A 47 10.09 10.85 -16.00
C LYS A 47 8.65 11.12 -16.43
N SER A 48 8.42 11.47 -17.70
CA SER A 48 7.06 11.58 -18.28
C SER A 48 6.29 10.25 -18.39
N TRP A 49 6.83 9.17 -17.81
CA TRP A 49 6.20 7.86 -17.74
C TRP A 49 5.71 7.55 -16.31
N GLY A 50 5.59 8.57 -15.45
CA GLY A 50 4.92 8.44 -14.16
C GLY A 50 5.79 8.12 -12.95
N ASP A 51 7.10 7.98 -13.11
CA ASP A 51 8.05 7.72 -12.01
C ASP A 51 9.10 8.84 -11.98
N ASP A 52 9.08 9.65 -10.92
CA ASP A 52 9.85 10.88 -10.85
C ASP A 52 11.26 10.66 -10.28
N ASP A 53 11.53 9.56 -9.59
CA ASP A 53 12.82 9.33 -8.92
C ASP A 53 13.37 7.89 -9.00
N PHE A 54 12.63 6.99 -9.66
CA PHE A 54 13.01 5.60 -9.91
C PHE A 54 13.16 4.77 -8.63
N THR A 55 12.47 5.16 -7.56
CA THR A 55 12.56 4.57 -6.24
C THR A 55 11.17 4.40 -5.62
N GLN A 56 10.92 3.25 -5.01
CA GLN A 56 9.70 3.00 -4.25
C GLN A 56 10.08 2.42 -2.90
N THR A 57 9.51 2.95 -1.83
CA THR A 57 9.72 2.43 -0.48
C THR A 57 8.45 1.78 0.04
N MET A 58 8.56 0.60 0.65
CA MET A 58 7.43 -0.08 1.26
C MET A 58 7.80 -0.62 2.63
N PHE A 59 6.93 -0.40 3.61
CA PHE A 59 7.11 -0.88 4.97
C PHE A 59 6.17 -2.04 5.27
N PHE A 60 6.64 -2.98 6.09
CA PHE A 60 5.88 -4.14 6.52
C PHE A 60 5.83 -4.18 8.05
N LEU A 61 4.64 -3.98 8.60
CA LEU A 61 4.36 -4.01 10.03
C LEU A 61 4.04 -5.44 10.49
N VAL A 62 4.72 -5.88 11.53
CA VAL A 62 4.55 -7.19 12.15
C VAL A 62 4.21 -6.99 13.63
N PRO A 63 3.14 -7.61 14.16
CA PRO A 63 2.77 -7.43 15.57
C PRO A 63 3.90 -7.84 16.50
N LYS A 64 4.11 -7.06 17.55
CA LYS A 64 5.17 -7.32 18.54
C LYS A 64 5.06 -8.67 19.25
N ALA A 65 3.89 -9.30 19.28
CA ALA A 65 3.70 -10.63 19.85
C ALA A 65 4.14 -11.77 18.90
N ARG A 66 4.30 -11.50 17.60
CA ARG A 66 4.67 -12.51 16.59
C ARG A 66 6.09 -13.02 16.82
N ARG A 67 6.27 -14.34 16.85
CA ARG A 67 7.59 -14.99 16.98
C ARG A 67 7.89 -15.99 15.85
N GLN A 68 6.86 -16.43 15.15
CA GLN A 68 7.01 -17.35 14.03
C GLN A 68 7.61 -16.61 12.83
N PRO A 69 8.40 -17.30 11.99
CA PRO A 69 8.93 -16.72 10.76
C PRO A 69 7.86 -16.12 9.87
N LEU A 70 8.29 -15.15 9.08
CA LEU A 70 7.49 -14.51 8.04
C LEU A 70 8.30 -14.37 6.76
N TYR A 71 7.61 -13.98 5.70
CA TYR A 71 8.14 -13.87 4.36
C TYR A 71 7.57 -12.62 3.70
N ILE A 72 8.42 -11.86 3.01
CA ILE A 72 7.97 -10.79 2.12
C ILE A 72 8.11 -11.31 0.71
N ARG A 73 6.99 -11.39 0.00
CA ARG A 73 6.94 -11.97 -1.34
C ARG A 73 6.76 -10.88 -2.38
N VAL A 74 7.45 -11.00 -3.50
CA VAL A 74 7.35 -10.09 -4.64
C VAL A 74 6.78 -10.88 -5.81
N PHE A 75 5.65 -10.42 -6.33
CA PHE A 75 5.08 -10.93 -7.57
C PHE A 75 5.65 -10.15 -8.73
N ASP A 76 6.08 -10.90 -9.74
CA ASP A 76 6.64 -10.39 -10.98
C ASP A 76 7.82 -9.42 -10.78
N PRO A 77 8.90 -9.85 -10.10
CA PRO A 77 10.10 -9.03 -10.00
C PRO A 77 10.93 -9.06 -11.30
N ASP A 78 10.49 -9.77 -12.35
CA ASP A 78 11.11 -9.72 -13.68
C ASP A 78 11.17 -8.26 -14.17
N CYS A 79 12.12 -7.92 -15.03
CA CYS A 79 12.14 -6.62 -15.72
C CYS A 79 11.87 -6.84 -17.21
N GLY A 80 10.75 -7.51 -17.49
CA GLY A 80 10.19 -7.77 -18.80
C GLY A 80 8.93 -8.65 -18.71
N GLY A 81 8.55 -9.23 -19.84
CA GLY A 81 7.48 -10.23 -19.85
C GLY A 81 6.08 -9.61 -19.85
N LYS A 82 5.19 -10.17 -19.02
CA LYS A 82 3.74 -10.03 -19.21
C LYS A 82 3.15 -8.70 -18.73
N HIS A 83 3.65 -8.15 -17.62
CA HIS A 83 3.02 -7.00 -16.95
C HIS A 83 3.83 -5.71 -17.11
N ASP A 84 5.14 -5.83 -17.31
CA ASP A 84 6.08 -4.73 -17.45
C ASP A 84 5.85 -3.86 -18.68
N GLU A 85 6.42 -2.65 -18.67
CA GLU A 85 6.28 -1.70 -19.76
C GLU A 85 7.61 -1.48 -20.49
N ALA A 86 7.68 -1.95 -21.73
CA ALA A 86 8.85 -1.78 -22.59
C ALA A 86 8.78 -0.47 -23.39
N LYS A 87 9.91 0.21 -23.52
CA LYS A 87 10.04 1.33 -24.48
C LYS A 87 10.41 0.86 -25.89
N PHE A 88 11.56 0.22 -26.04
CA PHE A 88 12.05 -0.35 -27.31
C PHE A 88 12.63 -1.77 -27.16
N GLY A 89 12.70 -2.28 -25.93
CA GLY A 89 13.17 -3.62 -25.60
C GLY A 89 13.70 -3.67 -24.16
N TRP A 90 13.69 -4.85 -23.55
CA TRP A 90 13.99 -5.02 -22.13
C TRP A 90 15.47 -4.78 -21.78
N ASN A 91 15.74 -3.72 -21.03
CA ASN A 91 17.07 -3.36 -20.56
C ASN A 91 17.11 -2.91 -19.08
N THR A 92 15.94 -2.82 -18.42
CA THR A 92 15.83 -2.42 -17.02
C THR A 92 16.43 -3.44 -16.05
N GLN A 93 17.05 -2.91 -15.00
CA GLN A 93 17.42 -3.69 -13.82
C GLN A 93 16.88 -3.01 -12.57
N THR A 94 16.12 -3.75 -11.77
CA THR A 94 15.49 -3.25 -10.54
C THR A 94 16.06 -3.98 -9.33
N GLU A 95 16.57 -3.21 -8.36
CA GLU A 95 17.11 -3.72 -7.10
C GLU A 95 16.06 -3.65 -5.99
N PHE A 96 15.85 -4.77 -5.30
CA PHE A 96 15.01 -4.90 -4.11
C PHE A 96 15.91 -5.11 -2.90
N SER A 97 15.96 -4.12 -2.01
CA SER A 97 16.79 -4.13 -0.81
C SER A 97 15.93 -4.10 0.45
N LEU A 98 15.98 -5.19 1.23
CA LEU A 98 15.23 -5.37 2.47
C LEU A 98 16.08 -4.99 3.68
N TYR A 99 15.54 -4.11 4.51
CA TYR A 99 16.14 -3.57 5.73
C TYR A 99 15.28 -3.88 6.95
N GLY A 100 15.95 -4.02 8.09
CA GLY A 100 15.35 -4.08 9.42
C GLY A 100 16.24 -3.36 10.45
N GLY A 101 16.03 -3.58 11.74
CA GLY A 101 16.81 -2.98 12.82
C GLY A 101 16.68 -1.46 12.94
N ALA A 102 17.37 -0.87 13.92
CA ALA A 102 17.25 0.54 14.26
C ALA A 102 17.50 1.47 13.05
N GLY A 103 16.61 2.43 12.85
CA GLY A 103 16.67 3.40 11.75
C GLY A 103 16.05 2.92 10.44
N ALA A 104 15.56 1.68 10.33
CA ALA A 104 14.86 1.21 9.14
C ALA A 104 13.60 2.05 8.86
N HIS A 105 12.85 2.41 9.90
CA HIS A 105 11.67 3.27 9.89
C HIS A 105 11.88 4.58 10.66
N SER A 106 12.53 4.55 11.83
CA SER A 106 12.63 5.74 12.70
C SER A 106 13.50 6.87 12.12
N ASN A 107 14.38 6.57 11.16
CA ASN A 107 15.10 7.60 10.43
C ASN A 107 14.12 8.46 9.62
N ALA A 108 14.18 9.78 9.78
CA ALA A 108 13.27 10.70 9.08
C ALA A 108 13.37 10.58 7.55
N ASP A 109 14.57 10.36 7.01
CA ASP A 109 14.79 10.20 5.56
C ASP A 109 14.22 8.88 5.02
N ALA A 110 14.00 7.87 5.87
CA ALA A 110 13.31 6.66 5.44
C ALA A 110 11.81 6.90 5.20
N ARG A 111 11.25 7.94 5.84
CA ARG A 111 9.82 8.30 5.78
C ARG A 111 9.57 9.53 4.91
N ALA A 112 10.59 10.06 4.25
CA ALA A 112 10.44 11.13 3.29
C ALA A 112 9.68 10.62 2.04
N ALA A 113 8.96 11.51 1.36
CA ALA A 113 8.41 11.20 0.04
C ALA A 113 9.57 10.98 -0.95
N GLU A 114 10.44 11.98 -1.05
CA GLU A 114 11.61 11.89 -1.93
C GLU A 114 12.80 11.13 -1.31
N PRO A 115 13.56 10.35 -2.09
CA PRO A 115 14.80 9.68 -1.70
C PRO A 115 15.85 10.64 -1.16
N ARG A 116 16.29 10.40 0.08
CA ARG A 116 17.36 11.15 0.75
C ARG A 116 18.50 10.23 1.18
N ALA A 117 19.61 10.83 1.63
CA ALA A 117 20.79 10.08 2.03
C ALA A 117 20.50 8.97 3.07
N GLY A 118 19.57 9.22 4.01
CA GLY A 118 19.16 8.25 5.02
C GLY A 118 18.10 7.23 4.56
N LEU A 119 17.69 7.21 3.29
CA LEU A 119 16.71 6.25 2.76
C LEU A 119 17.12 4.79 3.05
N ARG A 120 18.42 4.49 2.95
CA ARG A 120 19.00 3.17 3.19
C ARG A 120 19.46 2.94 4.64
N ALA A 121 18.99 3.74 5.59
CA ALA A 121 19.21 3.52 7.02
C ALA A 121 18.57 2.21 7.50
N GLY A 122 19.12 1.65 8.58
CA GLY A 122 18.80 0.31 9.08
C GLY A 122 19.90 -0.71 8.76
N THR A 123 19.65 -1.96 9.14
CA THR A 123 20.48 -3.11 8.81
C THR A 123 19.98 -3.73 7.52
N LEU A 124 20.82 -3.79 6.48
CA LEU A 124 20.52 -4.51 5.24
C LEU A 124 20.47 -6.02 5.52
N LEU A 125 19.30 -6.62 5.36
CA LEU A 125 19.07 -8.06 5.57
C LEU A 125 19.29 -8.85 4.28
N LYS A 126 18.80 -8.32 3.16
CA LYS A 126 18.93 -8.97 1.85
C LYS A 126 18.83 -7.94 0.73
N THR A 127 19.57 -8.15 -0.34
CA THR A 127 19.40 -7.44 -1.60
C THR A 127 19.38 -8.43 -2.76
N VAL A 128 18.57 -8.13 -3.78
CA VAL A 128 18.48 -8.88 -5.04
C VAL A 128 18.22 -7.89 -6.17
N THR A 129 18.97 -8.00 -7.26
CA THR A 129 18.72 -7.25 -8.49
C THR A 129 18.13 -8.20 -9.51
N PHE A 130 17.01 -7.79 -10.09
CA PHE A 130 16.37 -8.47 -11.21
C PHE A 130 16.62 -7.69 -12.50
N ALA A 131 16.57 -8.44 -13.59
CA ALA A 131 16.61 -7.96 -14.97
C ALA A 131 15.67 -8.89 -15.75
N GLN A 132 15.56 -8.72 -17.07
CA GLN A 132 14.79 -9.65 -17.90
C GLN A 132 15.23 -11.12 -17.71
N ASP A 133 14.33 -11.93 -17.14
CA ASP A 133 14.49 -13.34 -16.83
C ASP A 133 13.10 -13.99 -16.69
N ALA A 134 12.67 -14.70 -17.74
CA ALA A 134 11.37 -15.37 -17.82
C ALA A 134 11.08 -16.39 -16.70
N ARG A 135 12.08 -16.75 -15.87
CA ARG A 135 11.85 -17.56 -14.67
C ARG A 135 11.05 -16.80 -13.61
N TYR A 136 11.09 -15.48 -13.62
CA TYR A 136 10.41 -14.63 -12.66
C TYR A 136 9.15 -13.96 -13.23
N ASP A 137 8.95 -13.99 -14.56
CA ASP A 137 7.75 -13.47 -15.25
C ASP A 137 6.47 -14.13 -14.72
N ASN A 138 5.60 -13.30 -14.16
CA ASN A 138 4.33 -13.70 -13.56
C ASN A 138 4.52 -14.78 -12.47
N GLN A 139 5.69 -14.80 -11.81
CA GLN A 139 6.02 -15.69 -10.69
C GLN A 139 6.23 -14.92 -9.38
N TRP A 140 6.30 -15.64 -8.27
CA TRP A 140 6.61 -15.07 -6.97
C TRP A 140 8.06 -15.35 -6.57
N TYR A 141 8.81 -14.31 -6.23
CA TYR A 141 10.05 -14.41 -5.46
C TYR A 141 9.76 -14.20 -3.97
N THR A 142 10.55 -14.82 -3.09
CA THR A 142 10.31 -14.78 -1.64
C THR A 142 11.56 -14.39 -0.88
N PHE A 143 11.48 -13.32 -0.10
CA PHE A 143 12.44 -12.95 0.93
C PHE A 143 12.07 -13.64 2.24
N GLY A 144 12.99 -14.47 2.75
CA GLY A 144 12.87 -15.13 4.05
C GLY A 144 13.43 -16.55 4.07
N PRO A 145 13.24 -17.30 5.18
CA PRO A 145 12.48 -16.89 6.37
C PRO A 145 13.10 -15.69 7.08
N LEU A 146 12.26 -14.75 7.52
CA LEU A 146 12.64 -13.60 8.33
C LEU A 146 12.24 -13.83 9.78
N ASN A 147 13.13 -13.51 10.72
CA ASN A 147 12.78 -13.47 12.14
C ASN A 147 12.09 -12.13 12.43
N PRO A 148 10.86 -12.09 12.99
CA PRO A 148 10.17 -10.83 13.32
C PRO A 148 11.03 -9.81 14.08
N LEU A 149 11.95 -10.28 14.92
CA LEU A 149 12.82 -9.43 15.74
C LEU A 149 13.95 -8.76 14.95
N GLU A 150 14.16 -9.11 13.68
CA GLU A 150 15.08 -8.41 12.78
C GLU A 150 14.51 -7.08 12.29
N GLY A 151 13.20 -6.86 12.40
CA GLY A 151 12.58 -5.56 12.12
C GLY A 151 12.92 -4.51 13.18
N GLU A 152 12.67 -3.25 12.88
CA GLU A 152 12.76 -2.18 13.89
C GLU A 152 11.54 -2.22 14.81
N LEU A 153 11.75 -2.26 16.13
CA LEU A 153 10.64 -2.05 17.06
C LEU A 153 10.19 -0.58 16.99
N VAL A 154 8.97 -0.33 16.53
CA VAL A 154 8.34 0.99 16.46
C VAL A 154 7.26 1.07 17.55
N PRO A 155 7.49 1.83 18.65
CA PRO A 155 6.56 1.91 19.77
C PRO A 155 5.15 2.35 19.38
N ASP A 156 5.04 3.33 18.48
CA ASP A 156 3.76 3.89 18.02
C ASP A 156 2.87 2.86 17.30
N PHE A 157 3.47 1.79 16.75
CA PHE A 157 2.76 0.70 16.10
C PHE A 157 2.64 -0.56 16.96
N ASP A 158 3.23 -0.56 18.17
CA ASP A 158 3.43 -1.75 19.01
C ASP A 158 3.86 -2.98 18.18
N GLY A 159 4.85 -2.78 17.31
CA GLY A 159 5.23 -3.77 16.30
C GLY A 159 6.63 -3.59 15.74
N TYR A 160 7.08 -4.61 15.01
CA TYR A 160 8.34 -4.59 14.28
C TYR A 160 8.10 -4.19 12.82
N VAL A 161 8.93 -3.29 12.30
CA VAL A 161 8.82 -2.77 10.94
C VAL A 161 10.04 -3.20 10.11
N PHE A 162 9.77 -3.80 8.96
CA PHE A 162 10.75 -3.99 7.90
C PHE A 162 10.55 -2.93 6.82
N LYS A 163 11.62 -2.54 6.13
CA LYS A 163 11.59 -1.61 5.00
C LYS A 163 12.14 -2.28 3.75
N MET A 164 11.38 -2.28 2.67
CA MET A 164 11.83 -2.62 1.33
C MET A 164 12.08 -1.32 0.57
N VAL A 165 13.28 -1.18 0.01
CA VAL A 165 13.61 -0.13 -0.95
C VAL A 165 13.75 -0.80 -2.32
N VAL A 166 12.90 -0.42 -3.26
CA VAL A 166 12.96 -0.82 -4.66
C VAL A 166 13.56 0.32 -5.46
N GLN A 167 14.56 0.04 -6.29
CA GLN A 167 15.22 1.09 -7.06
C GLN A 167 15.57 0.60 -8.47
N GLY A 168 15.17 1.36 -9.49
CA GLY A 168 15.69 1.22 -10.84
C GLY A 168 17.18 1.55 -10.89
N LYS A 169 18.01 0.59 -11.29
CA LYS A 169 19.48 0.75 -11.36
C LYS A 169 19.97 1.04 -12.76
N LYS A 170 19.25 0.55 -13.77
CA LYS A 170 19.59 0.61 -15.18
C LYS A 170 18.31 0.47 -16.01
N GLY A 171 18.39 0.87 -17.28
CA GLY A 171 17.37 0.78 -18.31
C GLY A 171 16.36 1.90 -18.29
N ASP A 172 15.40 1.82 -19.21
CA ASP A 172 14.35 2.81 -19.42
C ASP A 172 12.94 2.19 -19.50
N ASP A 173 12.80 0.92 -19.13
CA ASP A 173 11.53 0.20 -19.02
C ASP A 173 10.98 0.25 -17.58
N GLY A 174 9.67 0.06 -17.44
CA GLY A 174 8.96 0.01 -16.15
C GLY A 174 8.80 -1.43 -15.63
N ASN A 175 9.24 -1.70 -14.40
CA ASN A 175 8.95 -2.95 -13.70
C ASN A 175 7.68 -2.81 -12.85
N LEU A 176 6.68 -3.64 -13.13
CA LEU A 176 5.36 -3.67 -12.53
C LEU A 176 5.18 -4.89 -11.62
N TYR A 177 5.17 -4.65 -10.31
CA TYR A 177 5.17 -5.71 -9.31
C TYR A 177 4.11 -5.51 -8.22
N ARG A 178 3.96 -6.53 -7.37
CA ARG A 178 3.16 -6.48 -6.14
C ARG A 178 3.89 -7.14 -5.00
N PHE A 179 3.57 -6.79 -3.76
CA PHE A 179 4.04 -7.50 -2.57
C PHE A 179 2.95 -8.32 -1.88
N PHE A 180 3.41 -9.25 -1.03
CA PHE A 180 2.57 -9.90 -0.03
C PHE A 180 3.38 -10.20 1.23
N LEU A 181 2.88 -9.76 2.40
CA LEU A 181 3.41 -10.17 3.71
C LEU A 181 2.80 -11.52 4.07
N SER A 182 3.62 -12.57 4.12
CA SER A 182 3.15 -13.95 4.28
C SER A 182 3.71 -14.63 5.52
N SER A 183 2.89 -15.52 6.09
CA SER A 183 3.32 -16.52 7.06
C SER A 183 3.80 -17.83 6.41
N SER A 184 3.73 -17.93 5.07
CA SER A 184 4.14 -19.10 4.28
C SER A 184 5.21 -18.73 3.24
N PRO A 185 6.23 -19.59 3.01
CA PRO A 185 7.26 -19.36 2.01
C PRO A 185 6.75 -19.48 0.56
N THR A 186 5.63 -20.19 0.35
CA THR A 186 5.17 -20.57 -1.00
C THR A 186 3.73 -20.17 -1.28
N GLN A 187 2.94 -19.89 -0.24
CA GLN A 187 1.56 -19.41 -0.36
C GLN A 187 1.38 -17.99 0.20
N ASN A 188 0.39 -17.26 -0.31
CA ASN A 188 0.06 -15.91 0.16
C ASN A 188 -0.91 -16.03 1.34
N VAL A 189 -0.35 -16.30 2.52
CA VAL A 189 -1.12 -16.51 3.75
C VAL A 189 -0.87 -15.32 4.67
N PRO A 190 -1.88 -14.47 4.95
CA PRO A 190 -1.67 -13.27 5.73
C PRO A 190 -1.12 -13.58 7.13
N VAL A 191 -0.28 -12.68 7.64
CA VAL A 191 0.21 -12.66 9.01
C VAL A 191 -0.82 -11.94 9.88
N GLU A 192 -1.54 -12.64 10.74
CA GLU A 192 -2.54 -12.01 11.63
C GLU A 192 -1.97 -10.77 12.35
N GLY A 193 -2.72 -9.65 12.30
CA GLY A 193 -2.34 -8.35 12.86
C GLY A 193 -1.25 -7.57 12.09
N GLY A 194 -0.63 -8.16 11.06
CA GLY A 194 0.32 -7.45 10.22
C GLY A 194 -0.34 -6.46 9.26
N ASN A 195 0.46 -5.56 8.71
CA ASN A 195 0.03 -4.62 7.67
C ASN A 195 1.22 -4.25 6.79
N ALA A 196 0.96 -3.51 5.72
CA ALA A 196 1.99 -2.84 4.95
C ALA A 196 1.58 -1.39 4.72
N PHE A 197 2.57 -0.52 4.57
CA PHE A 197 2.33 0.90 4.37
C PHE A 197 3.49 1.58 3.66
N THR A 198 3.23 2.74 3.08
CA THR A 198 4.25 3.61 2.49
C THR A 198 3.96 5.07 2.82
N TYR A 199 4.96 5.94 2.63
CA TYR A 199 4.79 7.40 2.70
C TYR A 199 4.60 8.03 1.31
N GLU A 200 4.90 7.28 0.25
CA GLU A 200 4.72 7.64 -1.16
C GLU A 200 4.39 6.40 -1.99
N TYR A 201 3.51 6.55 -2.97
CA TYR A 201 3.20 5.51 -3.94
C TYR A 201 3.62 5.94 -5.34
N ALA A 202 4.49 5.17 -5.99
CA ALA A 202 4.58 5.08 -7.45
C ALA A 202 3.78 3.85 -7.95
N PHE A 203 2.73 4.06 -8.76
CA PHE A 203 1.83 2.98 -9.16
C PHE A 203 1.09 3.20 -10.48
N ARG A 204 0.64 2.08 -11.06
CA ARG A 204 -0.23 2.03 -12.24
C ARG A 204 -1.70 2.01 -11.86
N LEU A 205 -2.48 2.92 -12.44
CA LEU A 205 -3.94 2.88 -12.36
C LEU A 205 -4.52 1.67 -13.10
N THR A 206 -5.67 1.17 -12.63
CA THR A 206 -6.43 0.16 -13.36
C THR A 206 -6.92 0.75 -14.71
N PRO A 207 -6.58 0.16 -15.87
CA PRO A 207 -6.86 0.72 -17.19
C PRO A 207 -8.32 0.52 -17.63
N GLU A 208 -9.26 0.89 -16.76
CA GLU A 208 -10.69 0.77 -16.97
C GLU A 208 -11.38 2.13 -16.79
N ARG A 209 -12.26 2.48 -17.74
CA ARG A 209 -13.04 3.71 -17.66
C ARG A 209 -13.97 3.65 -16.45
N GLY A 210 -13.89 4.67 -15.60
CA GLY A 210 -14.68 4.77 -14.38
C GLY A 210 -14.12 3.95 -13.22
N ALA A 211 -12.93 3.34 -13.36
CA ALA A 211 -12.22 2.76 -12.24
C ALA A 211 -11.97 3.83 -11.18
N VAL A 212 -12.13 3.43 -9.93
CA VAL A 212 -11.85 4.27 -8.76
C VAL A 212 -10.75 3.60 -7.97
N THR A 213 -9.61 4.25 -7.89
CA THR A 213 -8.49 3.89 -7.03
C THR A 213 -8.64 4.59 -5.69
N HIS A 214 -8.30 3.89 -4.61
CA HIS A 214 -8.43 4.39 -3.25
C HIS A 214 -7.06 4.42 -2.56
N LEU A 215 -6.72 5.56 -1.96
CA LEU A 215 -5.54 5.72 -1.10
C LEU A 215 -5.97 6.16 0.30
N TYR A 216 -5.35 5.57 1.33
CA TYR A 216 -5.79 5.70 2.72
C TYR A 216 -4.75 6.31 3.67
N PRO A 217 -4.36 7.59 3.50
CA PRO A 217 -3.42 8.21 4.42
C PRO A 217 -4.05 8.31 5.82
N PHE A 218 -3.27 7.93 6.83
CA PHE A 218 -3.69 7.94 8.23
C PHE A 218 -3.51 9.31 8.87
N ILE A 219 -4.54 9.77 9.59
CA ILE A 219 -4.59 11.07 10.23
C ILE A 219 -4.44 10.87 11.75
N ASN A 220 -3.32 11.28 12.33
CA ASN A 220 -3.14 11.30 13.78
C ASN A 220 -3.76 12.57 14.41
N GLU A 221 -3.76 12.64 15.74
CA GLU A 221 -4.33 13.72 16.55
C GLU A 221 -3.64 15.09 16.38
N HIS A 222 -2.47 15.12 15.74
CA HIS A 222 -1.71 16.34 15.51
C HIS A 222 -1.91 16.93 14.10
N VAL A 223 -2.59 16.22 13.20
CA VAL A 223 -2.84 16.71 11.83
C VAL A 223 -4.01 17.70 11.83
N ILE A 224 -3.76 18.94 11.42
CA ILE A 224 -4.80 19.97 11.26
C ILE A 224 -5.12 20.28 9.79
N SER A 225 -4.21 19.92 8.89
CA SER A 225 -4.41 20.01 7.44
C SER A 225 -3.53 18.99 6.75
N ILE A 226 -4.01 18.48 5.62
CA ILE A 226 -3.22 17.67 4.70
C ILE A 226 -2.98 18.43 3.41
N LYS A 227 -1.82 18.22 2.81
CA LYS A 227 -1.50 18.59 1.44
C LYS A 227 -1.28 17.31 0.65
N GLN A 228 -2.18 17.03 -0.30
CA GLN A 228 -1.94 15.95 -1.26
C GLN A 228 -1.07 16.49 -2.38
N SER A 229 -0.09 15.70 -2.81
CA SER A 229 0.79 15.99 -3.94
C SER A 229 0.77 14.80 -4.88
N ASN A 230 0.64 15.07 -6.17
CA ASN A 230 0.70 14.05 -7.21
C ASN A 230 1.51 14.51 -8.42
N PHE A 231 2.14 13.53 -9.06
CA PHE A 231 2.90 13.68 -10.29
C PHE A 231 2.31 12.79 -11.37
N ASP A 232 2.19 13.34 -12.57
CA ASP A 232 1.76 12.63 -13.78
C ASP A 232 0.34 12.03 -13.72
N ALA A 233 -0.55 12.62 -12.92
CA ALA A 233 -1.96 12.30 -12.99
C ALA A 233 -2.61 13.01 -14.19
N ASP A 234 -2.62 12.33 -15.33
CA ASP A 234 -3.14 12.77 -16.63
C ASP A 234 -4.51 13.49 -16.58
N ASP A 235 -4.78 14.30 -17.61
CA ASP A 235 -5.95 15.19 -17.70
C ASP A 235 -7.32 14.46 -17.67
N ASP A 236 -7.33 13.14 -17.86
CA ASP A 236 -8.52 12.31 -17.76
C ASP A 236 -8.75 11.75 -16.34
N ILE A 237 -7.96 12.17 -15.36
CA ILE A 237 -8.11 11.80 -13.95
C ILE A 237 -8.90 12.87 -13.19
N SER A 238 -9.65 12.45 -12.18
CA SER A 238 -10.21 13.36 -11.18
C SER A 238 -10.03 12.82 -9.78
N MET A 239 -9.80 13.74 -8.83
CA MET A 239 -9.50 13.39 -7.45
C MET A 239 -10.51 13.99 -6.48
N LYS A 240 -10.95 13.19 -5.51
CA LYS A 240 -11.86 13.62 -4.44
C LYS A 240 -11.47 13.02 -3.10
N ILE A 241 -11.73 13.76 -2.03
CA ILE A 241 -11.47 13.35 -0.66
C ILE A 241 -12.78 13.03 0.06
N PHE A 242 -12.84 11.84 0.63
CA PHE A 242 -13.91 11.38 1.50
C PHE A 242 -13.35 11.06 2.87
N SER A 243 -14.15 11.27 3.91
CA SER A 243 -13.81 10.90 5.28
C SER A 243 -15.09 10.82 6.10
N VAL A 244 -14.95 10.59 7.41
CA VAL A 244 -16.09 10.73 8.34
C VAL A 244 -16.68 12.14 8.36
N ALA A 245 -15.92 13.16 7.95
CA ALA A 245 -16.32 14.57 7.95
C ALA A 245 -16.43 15.21 6.55
N LYS A 246 -15.95 14.54 5.49
CA LYS A 246 -15.96 15.04 4.11
C LYS A 246 -16.69 14.08 3.18
N ASN A 247 -17.53 14.62 2.30
CA ASN A 247 -18.29 13.85 1.32
C ASN A 247 -17.98 14.32 -0.11
N GLY A 248 -16.75 14.05 -0.58
CA GLY A 248 -16.35 14.30 -1.97
C GLY A 248 -15.79 15.69 -2.23
N HIS A 249 -14.91 16.16 -1.33
CA HIS A 249 -14.20 17.42 -1.45
C HIS A 249 -13.20 17.36 -2.62
N ASP A 250 -13.18 18.36 -3.49
CA ASP A 250 -12.35 18.33 -4.71
C ASP A 250 -10.85 18.43 -4.38
N ALA A 251 -10.05 17.62 -5.08
CA ALA A 251 -8.59 17.67 -5.05
C ALA A 251 -8.04 17.84 -6.48
N VAL A 252 -6.84 18.42 -6.57
CA VAL A 252 -6.21 18.76 -7.86
C VAL A 252 -5.43 17.58 -8.42
N ALA A 253 -5.68 17.20 -9.67
CA ALA A 253 -4.82 16.32 -10.47
C ALA A 253 -3.77 17.17 -11.23
N SER A 254 -2.57 16.63 -11.42
CA SER A 254 -1.42 17.39 -11.93
C SER A 254 -1.39 17.60 -13.43
N GLY A 255 -2.04 16.72 -14.20
CA GLY A 255 -1.81 16.58 -15.63
C GLY A 255 -0.46 15.91 -15.93
N ASP A 256 -0.25 15.72 -17.24
CA ASP A 256 0.91 15.04 -17.84
C ASP A 256 2.25 15.72 -17.46
N ASN A 257 3.16 14.91 -16.93
CA ASN A 257 4.54 15.20 -16.57
C ASN A 257 4.70 16.46 -15.70
N LYS A 258 3.79 16.63 -14.75
CA LYS A 258 3.74 17.79 -13.85
C LYS A 258 3.47 17.36 -12.43
N TRP A 259 3.93 18.18 -11.49
CA TRP A 259 3.49 18.15 -10.11
C TRP A 259 2.32 19.11 -9.89
N ALA A 260 1.33 18.69 -9.10
CA ALA A 260 0.35 19.59 -8.51
C ALA A 260 -0.01 19.15 -7.09
N SER A 261 -0.66 20.06 -6.36
CA SER A 261 -1.11 19.79 -5.00
C SER A 261 -2.37 20.56 -4.66
N SER A 262 -3.07 20.08 -3.62
CA SER A 262 -4.14 20.83 -2.98
C SER A 262 -4.14 20.59 -1.47
N THR A 263 -4.45 21.64 -0.71
CA THR A 263 -4.48 21.61 0.76
C THR A 263 -5.91 21.52 1.28
N HIS A 264 -6.12 20.69 2.30
CA HIS A 264 -7.43 20.41 2.88
C HIS A 264 -7.34 20.39 4.40
N THR A 265 -8.19 21.16 5.06
CA THR A 265 -8.30 21.16 6.52
C THR A 265 -8.79 19.80 7.02
N ILE A 266 -8.25 19.35 8.15
CA ILE A 266 -8.67 18.17 8.89
C ILE A 266 -9.48 18.60 10.10
N SER A 267 -10.59 17.92 10.34
CA SER A 267 -11.40 18.08 11.54
C SER A 267 -11.01 17.07 12.60
N GLU A 268 -11.26 17.38 13.88
CA GLU A 268 -11.00 16.46 14.99
C GLU A 268 -11.72 15.11 14.85
N LYS A 269 -12.88 15.08 14.15
CA LYS A 269 -13.61 13.83 13.87
C LYS A 269 -12.79 12.84 13.04
N GLU A 270 -11.82 13.30 12.28
CA GLU A 270 -10.97 12.49 11.38
C GLU A 270 -9.72 11.95 12.07
N HIS A 271 -9.39 12.40 13.29
CA HIS A 271 -8.22 11.93 14.03
C HIS A 271 -8.35 10.46 14.43
N GLY A 272 -7.25 9.72 14.31
CA GLY A 272 -7.17 8.28 14.56
C GLY A 272 -7.80 7.42 13.45
N LEU A 273 -8.11 8.00 12.29
CA LEU A 273 -8.75 7.33 11.16
C LEU A 273 -8.01 7.65 9.84
N SER A 274 -8.19 6.80 8.83
CA SER A 274 -7.79 7.13 7.46
C SER A 274 -8.84 7.98 6.76
N VAL A 275 -8.38 8.91 5.90
CA VAL A 275 -9.23 9.48 4.84
C VAL A 275 -9.23 8.56 3.61
N ASP A 276 -10.16 8.74 2.69
CA ASP A 276 -10.28 8.01 1.42
C ASP A 276 -10.08 9.00 0.27
N LEU A 277 -8.87 8.99 -0.28
CA LEU A 277 -8.52 9.74 -1.47
C LEU A 277 -8.87 8.89 -2.69
N ARG A 278 -9.87 9.34 -3.44
CA ARG A 278 -10.37 8.65 -4.62
C ARG A 278 -9.81 9.27 -5.88
N ILE A 279 -9.15 8.45 -6.69
CA ILE A 279 -8.63 8.81 -8.01
C ILE A 279 -9.52 8.08 -9.01
N SER A 280 -10.24 8.82 -9.86
CA SER A 280 -11.21 8.27 -10.81
C SER A 280 -10.74 8.49 -12.24
N SER A 281 -10.52 7.41 -12.98
CA SER A 281 -10.07 7.43 -14.38
C SER A 281 -11.24 7.63 -15.34
N ARG A 282 -11.13 8.57 -16.28
CA ARG A 282 -12.18 8.85 -17.28
C ARG A 282 -11.92 8.21 -18.64
N SER A 283 -10.72 7.67 -18.87
CA SER A 283 -10.38 6.87 -20.05
C SER A 283 -9.97 5.44 -19.67
N ARG A 284 -9.44 4.69 -20.66
CA ARG A 284 -8.85 3.35 -20.48
C ARG A 284 -7.33 3.38 -20.66
N ALA A 285 -6.74 4.57 -20.73
CA ALA A 285 -5.29 4.71 -20.82
C ALA A 285 -4.66 4.13 -19.55
N SER A 286 -3.55 3.43 -19.72
CA SER A 286 -2.64 3.22 -18.59
C SER A 286 -2.08 4.58 -18.20
N ASN A 287 -1.99 4.83 -16.90
CA ASN A 287 -1.31 5.98 -16.37
C ASN A 287 -0.61 5.53 -15.09
N ASP A 288 0.69 5.79 -15.06
CA ASP A 288 1.54 5.61 -13.91
C ASP A 288 1.70 6.98 -13.26
N LEU A 289 1.66 7.01 -11.93
CA LEU A 289 1.73 8.27 -11.22
C LEU A 289 2.39 8.10 -9.85
N VAL A 290 2.90 9.22 -9.33
CA VAL A 290 3.41 9.30 -7.97
C VAL A 290 2.45 10.09 -7.10
N PHE A 291 2.25 9.62 -5.86
CA PHE A 291 1.33 10.24 -4.91
C PHE A 291 1.85 10.18 -3.48
N TYR A 292 1.84 11.31 -2.79
CA TYR A 292 2.08 11.38 -1.35
C TYR A 292 1.21 12.46 -0.68
N VAL A 293 1.13 12.40 0.64
CA VAL A 293 0.41 13.39 1.46
C VAL A 293 1.29 13.83 2.60
N THR A 294 1.36 15.13 2.84
CA THR A 294 2.02 15.72 4.01
C THR A 294 1.03 16.41 4.94
N ASP A 295 1.41 16.55 6.21
CA ASP A 295 0.73 17.41 7.17
C ASP A 295 1.11 18.90 7.02
N GLN A 296 0.64 19.73 7.94
CA GLN A 296 0.95 21.17 7.99
C GLN A 296 2.45 21.51 8.19
N TYR A 297 3.28 20.54 8.54
CA TYR A 297 4.71 20.69 8.77
C TYR A 297 5.55 20.01 7.68
N ASP A 298 4.93 19.70 6.54
CA ASP A 298 5.55 18.95 5.43
C ASP A 298 6.07 17.56 5.84
N THR A 299 5.48 16.96 6.89
CA THR A 299 5.77 15.59 7.30
C THR A 299 4.87 14.62 6.55
N ALA A 300 5.45 13.65 5.84
CA ALA A 300 4.69 12.67 5.08
C ALA A 300 3.83 11.77 5.99
N LEU A 301 2.61 11.48 5.53
CA LEU A 301 1.64 10.62 6.21
C LEU A 301 1.66 9.21 5.63
N PRO A 302 1.55 8.16 6.47
CA PRO A 302 1.58 6.79 5.98
C PRO A 302 0.24 6.40 5.35
N PHE A 303 0.29 5.76 4.19
CA PHE A 303 -0.80 5.07 3.53
C PHE A 303 -0.75 3.58 3.91
N PHE A 304 -1.74 3.10 4.64
CA PHE A 304 -1.81 1.68 4.99
C PHE A 304 -2.62 0.89 3.96
N ALA A 305 -2.07 -0.24 3.51
CA ALA A 305 -2.76 -1.15 2.58
C ALA A 305 -4.08 -1.66 3.17
N ILE A 306 -4.13 -1.90 4.48
CA ILE A 306 -5.39 -2.02 5.24
C ILE A 306 -5.60 -0.72 6.01
N PRO A 307 -6.63 0.09 5.70
CA PRO A 307 -6.88 1.34 6.41
C PRO A 307 -7.13 1.09 7.89
N LEU A 308 -6.42 1.82 8.76
CA LEU A 308 -6.62 1.75 10.21
C LEU A 308 -8.00 2.34 10.56
N GLY A 309 -8.81 1.58 11.29
CA GLY A 309 -10.22 1.91 11.52
C GLY A 309 -11.18 1.48 10.40
N GLY A 310 -10.67 0.85 9.34
CA GLY A 310 -11.42 0.42 8.15
C GLY A 310 -11.68 1.55 7.15
N PRO A 311 -12.25 1.24 5.96
CA PRO A 311 -12.58 2.27 4.97
C PRO A 311 -13.53 3.31 5.58
N PRO A 312 -13.22 4.61 5.49
CA PRO A 312 -14.01 5.65 6.15
C PRO A 312 -15.42 5.74 5.57
N LYS A 313 -16.39 5.96 6.45
CA LYS A 313 -17.80 6.20 6.09
C LYS A 313 -18.23 7.56 6.61
N TYR A 314 -18.71 8.42 5.71
CA TYR A 314 -19.22 9.74 6.07
C TYR A 314 -20.33 9.65 7.12
N ARG A 315 -20.25 10.47 8.17
CA ARG A 315 -21.27 10.54 9.22
C ARG A 315 -22.11 11.79 9.02
N TYR A 316 -23.39 11.60 8.72
CA TYR A 316 -24.35 12.69 8.60
C TYR A 316 -24.61 13.31 9.98
N ASP A 317 -24.35 14.61 10.12
CA ASP A 317 -24.85 15.39 11.26
C ASP A 317 -26.32 15.75 10.99
N VAL A 318 -27.25 14.97 11.54
CA VAL A 318 -28.69 15.24 11.41
C VAL A 318 -29.14 16.16 12.54
N ASP A 319 -29.33 17.43 12.21
CA ASP A 319 -29.82 18.42 13.17
C ASP A 319 -31.37 18.41 13.18
N VAL A 320 -31.96 17.64 14.10
CA VAL A 320 -33.43 17.55 14.23
C VAL A 320 -33.97 18.81 14.90
N LYS A 321 -34.38 19.80 14.09
CA LYS A 321 -35.12 20.96 14.60
C LYS A 321 -36.55 20.55 14.97
N ILE A 322 -36.77 20.21 16.25
CA ILE A 322 -38.12 20.04 16.80
C ILE A 322 -38.80 21.40 16.82
N ARG A 323 -39.75 21.64 15.90
CA ARG A 323 -40.67 22.77 16.02
C ARG A 323 -41.61 22.49 17.20
N ARG A 324 -41.41 23.20 18.32
CA ARG A 324 -42.44 23.31 19.36
C ARG A 324 -43.65 24.04 18.73
N ARG A 325 -44.80 23.37 18.72
CA ARG A 325 -46.10 24.00 18.43
C ARG A 325 -46.62 24.71 19.67
#